data_AF-A0A8X6QP58-F1
#
_entry.id   AF-A0A8X6QP58-F1
#
_cell.length_a   1.000
_cell.length_b   1.000
_cell.length_c   1.000
_cell.angle_alpha   90.00
_cell.angle_beta   90.00
_cell.angle_gamma   90.00
#
_symmetry.space_group_name_H-M   'P 1'
#
loop_
_entity.id
_entity.type
_entity.pdbx_description
1 polymer ?
#
loop_
_entity_poly.entity_id
_entity_poly.type
_entity_poly.pdbx_seq_one_letter_code
_entity_poly.pdbx_strand_id
1 'polypeptide(L)'
;MFKVIDSIQSSEKLSSFYSSRRINLKPIPLPVFTGRLDEFNSFKSQFITLIHNNKELTDSEKLFYLRGSFKEETKTSETPDDSCLSLFQALEKRYENKRMLVDCHIKSILILPTLKHESAKDLCYFLDCLNKRLRSLKVLDFEGDKLSNVLFLNIILEKLDRESRKQYEFILKDNKIPDFDEFLNWLERRNQILNNINSNSVVKFNQEKPK
;
A
#
# COMPACT_ATOMS: atom_id res chain seq x y z
N MET A 1 18.82 56.90 -31.89
CA MET A 1 17.97 55.68 -31.88
C MET A 1 18.83 54.45 -31.55
N PHE A 2 19.56 54.45 -30.43
CA PHE A 2 20.64 53.48 -30.12
C PHE A 2 20.71 53.13 -28.61
N LYS A 3 19.59 52.71 -28.02
CA LYS A 3 19.54 52.24 -26.61
C LYS A 3 18.81 50.90 -26.41
N VAL A 4 18.54 50.15 -27.48
CA VAL A 4 17.77 48.90 -27.40
C VAL A 4 18.64 47.65 -27.55
N ILE A 5 19.90 47.77 -28.00
CA ILE A 5 20.73 46.61 -28.36
C ILE A 5 21.51 46.05 -27.14
N ASP A 6 21.87 46.88 -26.16
CA ASP A 6 22.60 46.42 -24.95
C ASP A 6 21.71 45.68 -23.92
N SER A 7 20.39 45.77 -24.07
CA SER A 7 19.41 45.05 -23.24
C SER A 7 19.27 43.58 -23.61
N ILE A 8 19.63 43.19 -24.84
CA ILE A 8 19.39 41.83 -25.38
C ILE A 8 20.60 40.92 -25.10
N GLN A 9 21.83 41.46 -25.14
CA GLN A 9 23.03 40.70 -24.76
C GLN A 9 23.13 40.40 -23.26
N SER A 10 22.38 41.14 -22.42
CA SER A 10 22.31 40.89 -20.98
C SER A 10 21.33 39.77 -20.61
N SER A 11 20.32 39.48 -21.46
CA SER A 11 19.38 38.37 -21.22
C SER A 11 19.90 37.01 -21.71
N GLU A 12 20.78 36.99 -22.73
CA GLU A 12 21.36 35.74 -23.23
C GLU A 12 22.45 35.15 -22.31
N LYS A 13 23.03 35.96 -21.42
CA LYS A 13 23.99 35.48 -20.40
C LYS A 13 23.37 35.07 -19.06
N LEU A 14 22.05 35.22 -18.88
CA LEU A 14 21.34 34.72 -17.68
C LEU A 14 20.69 33.34 -17.87
N SER A 15 20.58 32.81 -19.10
CA SER A 15 20.01 31.47 -19.30
C SER A 15 20.98 30.32 -18.99
N SER A 16 22.27 30.60 -18.80
CA SER A 16 23.30 29.56 -18.53
C SER A 16 23.54 29.26 -17.05
N PHE A 17 22.74 29.81 -16.12
CA PHE A 17 22.91 29.55 -14.68
C PHE A 17 21.77 28.78 -14.00
N TYR A 18 20.73 28.39 -14.74
CA TYR A 18 19.93 27.25 -14.32
C TYR A 18 20.68 25.98 -14.69
N SER A 19 21.78 25.72 -13.97
CA SER A 19 22.09 24.35 -13.59
C SER A 19 20.85 23.83 -12.85
N SER A 20 19.90 23.31 -13.62
CA SER A 20 18.94 22.34 -13.15
C SER A 20 19.80 21.30 -12.45
N ARG A 21 19.87 21.38 -11.12
CA ARG A 21 20.42 20.30 -10.30
C ARG A 21 19.51 19.12 -10.63
N ARG A 22 19.90 18.34 -11.64
CA ARG A 22 19.31 17.05 -11.92
C ARG A 22 19.64 16.26 -10.67
N ILE A 23 18.68 16.22 -9.75
CA ILE A 23 18.75 15.37 -8.58
C ILE A 23 19.02 13.99 -9.16
N ASN A 24 20.20 13.44 -8.86
CA ASN A 24 20.62 12.16 -9.40
C ASN A 24 19.86 11.07 -8.64
N LEU A 25 18.60 10.90 -9.03
CA LEU A 25 17.72 9.88 -8.50
C LEU A 25 18.13 8.55 -9.10
N LYS A 26 18.09 7.49 -8.28
CA LYS A 26 18.24 6.14 -8.80
C LYS A 26 17.20 5.91 -9.91
N PRO A 27 17.54 5.19 -10.99
CA PRO A 27 16.57 4.82 -12.01
C PRO A 27 15.34 4.18 -11.37
N ILE A 28 14.15 4.55 -11.84
CA ILE A 28 12.90 3.95 -11.38
C ILE A 28 12.94 2.48 -11.82
N PRO A 29 12.83 1.51 -10.90
CA PRO A 29 12.82 0.10 -11.27
C PRO A 29 11.61 -0.20 -12.14
N LEU A 30 11.78 -1.14 -13.07
CA LEU A 30 10.65 -1.63 -13.86
C LEU A 30 9.63 -2.31 -12.93
N PRO A 31 8.33 -2.18 -13.23
CA PRO A 31 7.30 -2.83 -12.45
C PRO A 31 7.46 -4.35 -12.52
N VAL A 32 7.20 -5.03 -11.41
CA VAL A 32 7.25 -6.49 -11.33
C VAL A 32 5.88 -7.00 -10.91
N PHE A 33 5.38 -7.99 -11.64
CA PHE A 33 4.11 -8.63 -11.36
C PHE A 33 4.33 -10.11 -11.01
N THR A 34 3.88 -10.50 -9.82
CA THR A 34 4.04 -11.87 -9.33
C THR A 34 2.82 -12.75 -9.59
N GLY A 35 1.74 -12.20 -10.15
CA GLY A 35 0.51 -12.94 -10.43
C GLY A 35 -0.50 -12.89 -9.30
N ARG A 36 -0.20 -12.16 -8.22
CA ARG A 36 -1.16 -11.95 -7.14
C ARG A 36 -2.22 -10.94 -7.56
N LEU A 37 -3.48 -11.30 -7.37
CA LEU A 37 -4.63 -10.45 -7.68
C LEU A 37 -4.52 -9.07 -7.00
N ASP A 38 -4.09 -9.03 -5.73
CA ASP A 38 -3.99 -7.80 -4.94
C ASP A 38 -2.81 -6.89 -5.32
N GLU A 39 -1.92 -7.34 -6.21
CA GLU A 39 -0.84 -6.52 -6.79
C GLU A 39 -1.22 -5.89 -8.13
N PHE A 40 -2.19 -6.47 -8.85
CA PHE A 40 -2.41 -6.15 -10.26
C PHE A 40 -2.71 -4.67 -10.50
N ASN A 41 -3.55 -4.04 -9.67
CA ASN A 41 -3.86 -2.62 -9.80
C ASN A 41 -2.63 -1.71 -9.64
N SER A 42 -1.73 -2.06 -8.71
CA SER A 42 -0.47 -1.34 -8.51
C SER A 42 0.46 -1.55 -9.71
N PHE A 43 0.60 -2.79 -10.16
CA PHE A 43 1.37 -3.13 -11.36
C PHE A 43 0.87 -2.36 -12.59
N LYS A 44 -0.44 -2.43 -12.87
CA LYS A 44 -1.09 -1.74 -13.98
C LYS A 44 -0.82 -0.25 -13.94
N SER A 45 -1.00 0.39 -12.78
CA SER A 45 -0.76 1.83 -12.63
C SER A 45 0.70 2.21 -12.94
N GLN A 46 1.66 1.42 -12.45
CA GLN A 46 3.08 1.65 -12.70
C GLN A 46 3.44 1.39 -14.18
N PHE A 47 2.97 0.28 -14.74
CA PHE A 47 3.21 -0.07 -16.15
C PHE A 47 2.64 0.98 -17.09
N ILE A 48 1.41 1.44 -16.84
CA ILE A 48 0.78 2.49 -17.66
C ILE A 48 1.61 3.76 -17.62
N THR A 49 2.01 4.18 -16.42
CA THR A 49 2.74 5.43 -16.19
C THR A 49 4.13 5.41 -16.81
N LEU A 50 4.88 4.31 -16.63
CA LEU A 50 6.29 4.23 -17.01
C LEU A 50 6.52 3.77 -18.45
N ILE A 51 5.66 2.87 -18.96
CA ILE A 51 5.90 2.13 -20.20
C ILE A 51 4.80 2.44 -21.23
N HIS A 52 3.53 2.21 -20.89
CA HIS A 52 2.44 2.35 -21.86
C HIS A 52 2.31 3.77 -22.43
N ASN A 53 2.36 4.78 -21.55
CA ASN A 53 2.22 6.19 -21.92
C ASN A 53 3.51 6.80 -22.50
N ASN A 54 4.63 6.07 -22.48
CA ASN A 54 5.87 6.55 -23.06
C ASN A 54 5.77 6.54 -24.60
N LYS A 55 5.90 7.72 -25.22
CA LYS A 55 5.81 7.91 -26.68
C LYS A 55 7.10 7.57 -27.42
N GLU A 56 8.22 7.47 -26.70
CA GLU A 56 9.52 7.11 -27.28
C GLU A 56 9.65 5.59 -27.50
N LEU A 57 8.78 4.79 -26.87
CA LEU A 57 8.76 3.33 -27.01
C LEU A 57 7.80 2.89 -28.11
N THR A 58 8.28 2.01 -28.97
CA THR A 58 7.47 1.24 -29.93
C THR A 58 6.61 0.20 -29.23
N ASP A 59 5.58 -0.31 -29.92
CA ASP A 59 4.72 -1.36 -29.35
C ASP A 59 5.52 -2.63 -29.00
N SER A 60 6.48 -3.02 -29.85
CA SER A 60 7.38 -4.15 -29.62
C SER A 60 8.24 -3.99 -28.38
N GLU A 61 8.77 -2.79 -28.12
CA GLU A 61 9.53 -2.51 -26.89
C GLU A 61 8.64 -2.55 -25.65
N LYS A 62 7.41 -2.00 -25.74
CA LYS A 62 6.43 -2.09 -24.65
C LYS A 62 6.06 -3.53 -24.33
N LEU A 63 5.87 -4.37 -25.35
CA LEU A 63 5.63 -5.80 -25.18
C LEU A 63 6.83 -6.50 -24.54
N PHE A 64 8.06 -6.17 -24.94
CA PHE A 64 9.27 -6.70 -24.31
C PHE A 64 9.34 -6.36 -22.82
N TYR A 65 9.05 -5.10 -22.45
CA TYR A 65 8.99 -4.71 -21.04
C TYR A 65 7.84 -5.37 -20.28
N LEU A 66 6.68 -5.54 -20.91
CA LEU A 66 5.53 -6.25 -20.31
C LEU A 66 5.93 -7.69 -19.95
N ARG A 67 6.51 -8.41 -20.91
CA ARG A 67 7.04 -9.77 -20.72
C ARG A 67 8.11 -9.84 -19.62
N GLY A 68 9.01 -8.87 -19.59
CA GLY A 68 10.07 -8.75 -18.59
C GLY A 68 9.55 -8.42 -17.18
N SER A 69 8.33 -7.92 -17.06
CA SER A 69 7.70 -7.60 -15.77
C SER A 69 7.16 -8.83 -15.04
N PHE A 70 7.00 -9.95 -15.74
CA PHE A 70 6.41 -11.18 -15.21
C PHE A 70 7.43 -12.05 -14.47
N LYS A 71 7.06 -12.54 -13.28
CA LYS A 71 7.73 -13.73 -12.72
C LYS A 71 7.30 -14.98 -13.50
N GLU A 72 8.21 -15.95 -13.61
CA GLU A 72 8.08 -17.19 -14.40
C GLU A 72 6.66 -17.81 -14.41
N GLU A 73 6.02 -17.89 -13.24
CA GLU A 73 4.69 -18.50 -13.05
C GLU A 73 3.53 -17.74 -13.73
N THR A 74 3.72 -16.46 -14.07
CA THR A 74 2.69 -15.60 -14.67
C THR A 74 2.70 -15.58 -16.20
N LYS A 75 3.74 -16.14 -16.83
CA LYS A 75 3.91 -16.21 -18.29
C LYS A 75 2.88 -17.10 -19.00
N THR A 76 2.09 -17.88 -18.25
CA THR A 76 1.12 -18.86 -18.77
C THR A 76 -0.07 -18.25 -19.52
N SER A 77 -0.19 -16.92 -19.60
CA SER A 77 -1.29 -16.24 -20.30
C SER A 77 -0.91 -15.76 -21.71
N GLU A 78 0.34 -15.93 -22.13
CA GLU A 78 0.85 -15.43 -23.42
C GLU A 78 0.64 -16.41 -24.57
N THR A 79 0.34 -15.85 -25.74
CA THR A 79 0.35 -16.53 -27.04
C THR A 79 1.43 -15.91 -27.95
N PRO A 80 1.95 -16.66 -28.95
CA PRO A 80 3.00 -16.16 -29.84
C PRO A 80 2.61 -14.89 -30.63
N ASP A 81 1.31 -14.74 -30.91
CA ASP A 81 0.76 -13.66 -31.74
C ASP A 81 0.32 -12.43 -30.92
N ASP A 82 0.62 -12.38 -29.62
CA ASP A 82 0.19 -11.28 -28.77
C ASP A 82 0.95 -9.97 -29.05
N SER A 83 0.17 -8.90 -29.21
CA SER A 83 0.62 -7.51 -29.13
C SER A 83 0.72 -7.04 -27.67
N CYS A 84 1.38 -5.90 -27.40
CA CYS A 84 1.39 -5.34 -26.05
C CYS A 84 -0.03 -5.10 -25.53
N LEU A 85 -0.90 -4.56 -26.39
CA LEU A 85 -2.28 -4.24 -26.05
C LEU A 85 -3.11 -5.50 -25.79
N SER A 86 -3.05 -6.52 -26.65
CA SER A 86 -3.84 -7.75 -26.47
C SER A 86 -3.44 -8.50 -25.21
N LEU A 87 -2.14 -8.61 -24.94
CA LEU A 87 -1.64 -9.24 -23.73
C LEU A 87 -2.07 -8.46 -22.48
N PHE A 88 -1.95 -7.13 -22.51
CA PHE A 88 -2.35 -6.30 -21.37
C PHE A 88 -3.86 -6.42 -21.08
N GLN A 89 -4.71 -6.43 -22.12
CA GLN A 89 -6.14 -6.66 -21.99
C GLN A 89 -6.47 -8.05 -21.44
N ALA A 90 -5.73 -9.08 -21.85
CA ALA A 90 -5.89 -10.43 -21.30
C ALA A 90 -5.59 -10.47 -19.79
N LEU A 91 -4.57 -9.73 -19.34
CA LEU A 91 -4.26 -9.57 -17.93
C LEU A 91 -5.37 -8.81 -17.20
N GLU A 92 -5.86 -7.70 -17.74
CA GLU A 92 -6.97 -6.95 -17.15
C GLU A 92 -8.19 -7.85 -16.95
N LYS A 93 -8.58 -8.61 -17.97
CA LYS A 93 -9.70 -9.56 -17.89
C LYS A 93 -9.49 -10.62 -16.81
N ARG A 94 -8.26 -11.11 -16.63
CA ARG A 94 -7.92 -12.17 -15.67
C ARG A 94 -7.81 -11.63 -14.24
N TYR A 95 -7.22 -10.47 -14.05
CA TYR A 95 -6.79 -9.97 -12.75
C TYR A 95 -7.65 -8.80 -12.21
N GLU A 96 -8.43 -8.09 -13.05
CA GLU A 96 -9.42 -7.09 -12.61
C GLU A 96 -10.81 -7.69 -12.36
N ASN A 97 -10.86 -8.97 -12.01
CA ASN A 97 -12.11 -9.57 -11.58
C ASN A 97 -12.51 -9.02 -10.20
N LYS A 98 -13.34 -7.96 -10.20
CA LYS A 98 -13.83 -7.29 -8.97
C LYS A 98 -14.37 -8.28 -7.95
N ARG A 99 -15.14 -9.30 -8.38
CA ARG A 99 -15.68 -10.34 -7.49
C ARG A 99 -14.57 -11.12 -6.79
N MET A 100 -13.53 -11.52 -7.52
CA MET A 100 -12.40 -12.24 -6.93
C MET A 100 -11.55 -11.35 -6.02
N LEU A 101 -11.39 -10.07 -6.34
CA LEU A 101 -10.68 -9.12 -5.50
C LEU A 101 -11.39 -8.91 -4.17
N VAL A 102 -12.71 -8.66 -4.20
CA VAL A 102 -13.53 -8.54 -2.99
C VAL A 102 -13.42 -9.81 -2.14
N ASP A 103 -13.60 -10.98 -2.75
CA ASP A 103 -13.49 -12.28 -2.06
C ASP A 103 -12.09 -12.48 -1.44
N CYS A 104 -11.03 -12.12 -2.17
CA CYS A 104 -9.65 -12.19 -1.68
C CYS A 104 -9.45 -11.28 -0.45
N HIS A 105 -9.93 -10.03 -0.49
CA HIS A 105 -9.78 -9.10 0.62
C HIS A 105 -10.61 -9.53 1.84
N ILE A 106 -11.86 -9.95 1.65
CA ILE A 106 -12.72 -10.45 2.73
C ILE A 106 -12.09 -11.69 3.37
N LYS A 107 -11.75 -12.72 2.58
CA LYS A 107 -11.12 -13.94 3.11
C LYS A 107 -9.83 -13.62 3.87
N SER A 108 -9.02 -12.70 3.36
CA SER A 108 -7.79 -12.27 4.03
C SER A 108 -8.05 -11.68 5.42
N ILE A 109 -9.15 -10.92 5.60
CA ILE A 109 -9.56 -10.39 6.91
C ILE A 109 -10.00 -11.53 7.83
N LEU A 110 -10.83 -12.46 7.33
CA LEU A 110 -11.37 -13.58 8.13
C LEU A 110 -10.27 -14.52 8.65
N ILE A 111 -9.21 -14.74 7.85
CA ILE A 111 -8.09 -15.62 8.20
C ILE A 111 -6.94 -14.89 8.91
N LEU A 112 -7.09 -13.60 9.27
CA LEU A 112 -6.06 -12.91 10.03
C LEU A 112 -5.66 -13.73 11.28
N PRO A 113 -4.35 -13.78 11.60
CA PRO A 113 -3.86 -14.57 12.71
C PRO A 113 -4.37 -14.00 14.04
N THR A 114 -4.77 -14.88 14.94
CA THR A 114 -5.14 -14.49 16.31
C THR A 114 -3.90 -14.14 17.11
N LEU A 115 -3.88 -12.93 17.68
CA LEU A 115 -2.86 -12.45 18.61
C LEU A 115 -3.01 -13.19 19.94
N LYS A 116 -1.95 -13.89 20.36
CA LYS A 116 -1.98 -14.73 21.57
C LYS A 116 -1.63 -13.95 22.84
N HIS A 117 -0.77 -12.95 22.71
CA HIS A 117 -0.22 -12.16 23.81
C HIS A 117 -0.09 -10.70 23.38
N GLU A 118 0.05 -9.80 24.34
CA GLU A 118 0.34 -8.39 24.06
C GLU A 118 1.68 -8.24 23.34
N SER A 119 1.65 -7.68 22.13
CA SER A 119 2.84 -7.44 21.33
C SER A 119 2.62 -6.25 20.42
N ALA A 120 3.41 -5.19 20.63
CA ALA A 120 3.34 -3.99 19.79
C ALA A 120 3.66 -4.32 18.32
N LYS A 121 4.66 -5.17 18.11
CA LYS A 121 5.09 -5.60 16.77
C LYS A 121 3.98 -6.37 16.06
N ASP A 122 3.37 -7.34 16.74
CA ASP A 122 2.35 -8.18 16.10
C ASP A 122 1.03 -7.42 15.90
N LEU A 123 0.65 -6.54 16.83
CA LEU A 123 -0.50 -5.67 16.66
C LEU A 123 -0.29 -4.65 15.52
N CYS A 124 0.90 -4.09 15.38
CA CYS A 124 1.24 -3.21 14.26
C CYS A 124 1.10 -3.95 12.92
N TYR A 125 1.69 -5.15 12.81
CA TYR A 125 1.58 -5.97 11.60
C TYR A 125 0.14 -6.37 11.29
N PHE A 126 -0.63 -6.73 12.32
CA PHE A 126 -2.05 -7.03 12.21
C PHE A 126 -2.83 -5.83 11.64
N LEU A 127 -2.61 -4.63 12.19
CA LEU A 127 -3.26 -3.40 11.74
C LEU A 127 -2.86 -3.02 10.32
N ASP A 128 -1.58 -3.14 9.95
CA ASP A 128 -1.12 -2.88 8.59
C ASP A 128 -1.83 -3.79 7.58
N CYS A 129 -1.94 -5.08 7.93
CA CYS A 129 -2.64 -6.06 7.11
C CYS A 129 -4.14 -5.74 7.01
N LEU A 130 -4.82 -5.48 8.13
CA LEU A 130 -6.24 -5.13 8.17
C LEU A 130 -6.53 -3.85 7.37
N ASN A 131 -5.83 -2.76 7.68
CA ASN A 131 -6.02 -1.46 7.05
C ASN A 131 -5.75 -1.51 5.54
N LYS A 132 -4.75 -2.29 5.10
CA LYS A 132 -4.52 -2.52 3.68
C LYS A 132 -5.75 -3.13 3.00
N ARG A 133 -6.36 -4.16 3.58
CA ARG A 133 -7.54 -4.83 3.01
C ARG A 133 -8.77 -3.92 3.01
N LEU A 134 -9.02 -3.20 4.11
CA LEU A 134 -10.13 -2.24 4.19
C LEU A 134 -10.00 -1.11 3.16
N ARG A 135 -8.80 -0.53 3.00
CA ARG A 135 -8.54 0.48 1.96
C ARG A 135 -8.77 -0.08 0.56
N SER A 136 -8.35 -1.32 0.28
CA SER A 136 -8.60 -1.96 -1.02
C SER A 136 -10.09 -2.19 -1.29
N LEU A 137 -10.87 -2.61 -0.27
CA LEU A 137 -12.33 -2.75 -0.40
C LEU A 137 -13.01 -1.39 -0.66
N LYS A 138 -12.55 -0.33 0.01
CA LYS A 138 -13.01 1.05 -0.23
C LYS A 138 -12.77 1.50 -1.68
N VAL A 139 -11.58 1.23 -2.23
CA VAL A 139 -11.26 1.53 -3.65
C VAL A 139 -12.12 0.75 -4.64
N LEU A 140 -12.68 -0.40 -4.23
CA LEU A 140 -13.59 -1.21 -5.05
C LEU A 140 -15.06 -0.80 -4.88
N ASP A 141 -15.35 0.28 -4.14
CA ASP A 141 -16.69 0.75 -3.77
C ASP A 141 -17.46 -0.25 -2.89
N PHE A 142 -16.76 -1.07 -2.11
CA PHE A 142 -17.32 -2.01 -1.12
C PHE A 142 -17.08 -1.51 0.31
N GLU A 143 -17.63 -0.34 0.63
CA GLU A 143 -17.68 0.17 2.00
C GLU A 143 -18.72 -0.58 2.83
N GLY A 144 -18.43 -0.76 4.12
CA GLY A 144 -19.31 -1.47 5.03
C GLY A 144 -20.55 -0.66 5.40
N ASP A 145 -21.71 -1.32 5.35
CA ASP A 145 -22.93 -0.86 5.98
C ASP A 145 -22.90 -1.12 7.51
N LYS A 146 -23.97 -0.73 8.20
CA LYS A 146 -24.05 -0.89 9.66
C LYS A 146 -23.88 -2.35 10.12
N LEU A 147 -24.45 -3.32 9.40
CA LEU A 147 -24.36 -4.73 9.77
C LEU A 147 -22.96 -5.27 9.55
N SER A 148 -22.39 -5.04 8.38
CA SER A 148 -21.04 -5.49 8.03
C SER A 148 -19.97 -4.85 8.91
N ASN A 149 -20.12 -3.58 9.29
CA ASN A 149 -19.25 -2.91 10.26
C ASN A 149 -19.27 -3.61 11.63
N VAL A 150 -20.45 -3.96 12.13
CA VAL A 150 -20.60 -4.73 13.38
C VAL A 150 -20.01 -6.14 13.25
N LEU A 151 -20.22 -6.81 12.11
CA LEU A 151 -19.63 -8.13 11.84
C LEU A 151 -18.10 -8.07 11.84
N PHE A 152 -17.51 -7.12 11.11
CA PHE A 152 -16.06 -6.94 11.07
C PHE A 152 -15.49 -6.63 12.45
N LEU A 153 -16.13 -5.74 13.20
CA LEU A 153 -15.74 -5.42 14.57
C LEU A 153 -15.64 -6.69 15.43
N ASN A 154 -16.69 -7.52 15.43
CA ASN A 154 -16.70 -8.76 16.24
C ASN A 154 -15.66 -9.77 15.76
N ILE A 155 -15.52 -9.96 14.44
CA ILE A 155 -14.50 -10.85 13.87
C ILE A 155 -13.09 -10.40 14.30
N ILE A 156 -12.80 -9.10 14.21
CA ILE A 156 -11.49 -8.56 14.56
C ILE A 156 -11.26 -8.66 16.07
N LEU A 157 -12.26 -8.38 16.90
CA LEU A 157 -12.16 -8.58 18.35
C LEU A 157 -11.73 -10.00 18.72
N GLU A 158 -12.30 -11.02 18.07
CA GLU A 158 -11.91 -12.42 18.28
C GLU A 158 -10.45 -12.73 17.90
N LYS A 159 -9.84 -11.91 17.04
CA LYS A 159 -8.42 -12.03 16.68
C LYS A 159 -7.49 -11.35 17.68
N LEU A 160 -8.00 -10.56 18.63
CA LEU A 160 -7.16 -9.84 19.59
C LEU A 160 -6.81 -10.71 20.81
N ASP A 161 -5.67 -10.41 21.40
CA ASP A 161 -5.25 -11.01 22.66
C ASP A 161 -6.21 -10.63 23.81
N ARG A 162 -6.17 -11.41 24.88
CA ARG A 162 -7.09 -11.26 26.02
C ARG A 162 -7.01 -9.87 26.66
N GLU A 163 -5.81 -9.32 26.83
CA GLU A 163 -5.63 -8.03 27.51
C GLU A 163 -6.10 -6.88 26.63
N SER A 164 -5.86 -6.93 25.32
CA SER A 164 -6.43 -5.95 24.39
C SER A 164 -7.96 -5.97 24.40
N ARG A 165 -8.60 -7.15 24.35
CA ARG A 165 -10.07 -7.25 24.47
C ARG A 165 -10.59 -6.67 25.79
N LYS A 166 -9.93 -6.99 26.90
CA LYS A 166 -10.27 -6.48 28.23
C LYS A 166 -10.18 -4.94 28.28
N GLN A 167 -9.12 -4.36 27.73
CA GLN A 167 -8.95 -2.91 27.68
C GLN A 167 -10.00 -2.22 26.80
N TYR A 168 -10.41 -2.85 25.71
CA TYR A 168 -11.49 -2.33 24.88
C TYR A 168 -12.81 -2.31 25.64
N GLU A 169 -13.15 -3.41 26.32
CA GLU A 169 -14.37 -3.52 27.12
C GLU A 169 -14.46 -2.45 28.22
N PHE A 170 -13.33 -2.09 28.84
CA PHE A 170 -13.30 -1.01 29.83
C PHE A 170 -13.67 0.37 29.28
N ILE A 171 -13.52 0.60 27.98
CA ILE A 171 -13.80 1.89 27.34
C ILE A 171 -15.25 1.94 26.87
N LEU A 172 -15.86 0.78 26.59
CA LEU A 172 -17.27 0.70 26.27
C LEU A 172 -18.09 1.12 27.50
N LYS A 173 -18.86 2.19 27.33
CA LYS A 173 -19.77 2.71 28.33
C LYS A 173 -21.18 2.56 27.77
N ASP A 174 -22.09 2.09 28.62
CA ASP A 174 -23.50 1.87 28.29
C ASP A 174 -23.74 0.69 27.33
N ASN A 175 -25.01 0.43 27.02
CA ASN A 175 -25.46 -0.65 26.13
C ASN A 175 -25.46 -0.24 24.65
N LYS A 176 -24.58 0.69 24.25
CA LYS A 176 -24.52 1.17 22.86
C LYS A 176 -23.66 0.24 22.02
N ILE A 177 -24.09 0.02 20.77
CA ILE A 177 -23.32 -0.74 19.79
C ILE A 177 -22.10 0.11 19.40
N PRO A 178 -20.86 -0.41 19.57
CA PRO A 178 -19.67 0.36 19.24
C PRO A 178 -19.58 0.64 17.74
N ASP A 179 -19.06 1.82 17.40
CA ASP A 179 -18.77 2.20 16.02
C ASP A 179 -17.48 1.55 15.52
N PHE A 180 -17.45 1.15 14.25
CA PHE A 180 -16.32 0.43 13.68
C PHE A 180 -15.10 1.32 13.45
N ASP A 181 -15.30 2.56 13.01
CA ASP A 181 -14.18 3.50 12.82
C ASP A 181 -13.60 3.93 14.17
N GLU A 182 -14.45 4.14 15.19
CA GLU A 182 -13.98 4.37 16.56
C GLU A 182 -13.16 3.18 17.11
N PHE A 183 -13.59 1.95 16.81
CA PHE A 183 -12.84 0.75 17.18
C PHE A 183 -11.47 0.66 16.49
N LEU A 184 -11.39 0.95 15.18
CA LEU A 184 -10.12 0.99 14.46
C LEU A 184 -9.17 2.05 15.03
N ASN A 185 -9.70 3.25 15.33
CA ASN A 185 -8.93 4.31 15.98
C ASN A 185 -8.41 3.89 17.36
N TRP A 186 -9.24 3.18 18.13
CA TRP A 186 -8.82 2.62 19.41
C TRP A 186 -7.68 1.59 19.26
N LEU A 187 -7.76 0.70 18.26
CA LEU A 187 -6.69 -0.27 17.99
C LEU A 187 -5.36 0.41 17.65
N GLU A 188 -5.39 1.46 16.83
CA GLU A 188 -4.19 2.24 16.53
C GLU A 188 -3.61 2.89 17.79
N ARG A 189 -4.49 3.47 18.64
CA ARG A 189 -4.08 4.03 19.93
C ARG A 189 -3.46 2.98 20.85
N ARG A 190 -4.04 1.79 20.90
CA ARG A 190 -3.54 0.65 21.67
C ARG A 190 -2.14 0.23 21.22
N ASN A 191 -1.90 0.17 19.90
CA ASN A 191 -0.58 -0.09 19.34
C ASN A 191 0.45 0.99 19.73
N GLN A 192 0.08 2.28 19.66
CA GLN A 192 0.95 3.37 20.11
C GLN A 192 1.32 3.26 21.58
N ILE A 193 0.36 2.91 22.45
CA ILE A 193 0.60 2.73 23.89
C ILE A 193 1.60 1.59 24.13
N LEU A 194 1.41 0.44 23.48
CA LEU A 194 2.33 -0.69 23.59
C LEU A 194 3.75 -0.33 23.13
N ASN A 195 3.87 0.41 22.02
CA ASN A 195 5.16 0.90 21.55
C ASN A 195 5.83 1.82 22.58
N ASN A 196 5.10 2.79 23.14
CA ASN A 196 5.64 3.72 24.14
C ASN A 196 6.09 3.02 25.43
N ILE A 197 5.33 2.03 25.91
CA ILE A 197 5.69 1.24 27.10
C ILE A 197 6.96 0.41 26.82
N ASN A 198 7.03 -0.23 25.64
CA ASN A 198 8.18 -1.03 25.25
C ASN A 198 9.44 -0.17 25.07
N SER A 199 9.34 1.02 24.47
CA SER A 199 10.45 1.97 24.36
C SER A 199 10.98 2.41 25.73
N ASN A 200 10.10 2.60 26.71
CA ASN A 200 10.48 2.96 28.08
C ASN A 200 11.13 1.80 28.86
N SER A 201 10.86 0.55 28.48
CA SER A 201 11.47 -0.63 29.10
C SER A 201 12.94 -0.84 28.73
N VAL A 202 13.40 -0.30 27.59
CA VAL A 202 14.80 -0.39 27.14
C VAL A 202 15.71 0.61 27.89
N VAL A 203 15.14 1.58 28.60
CA VAL A 203 15.89 2.70 29.23
C VAL A 203 16.28 2.44 30.70
N LYS A 204 16.05 1.25 31.28
CA LYS A 204 16.44 0.96 32.67
C LYS A 204 17.41 -0.21 32.82
N PHE A 205 18.52 0.10 33.51
CA PHE A 205 19.61 -0.73 34.05
C PHE A 205 20.89 -0.91 33.21
N ASN A 206 21.58 0.19 32.93
CA ASN A 206 23.04 0.22 33.17
C ASN A 206 23.26 0.89 34.54
N GLN A 207 23.12 0.12 35.62
CA GLN A 207 23.60 0.57 36.93
C GLN A 207 25.11 0.39 36.97
N GLU A 208 25.81 1.51 37.13
CA GLU A 208 27.23 1.62 37.38
C GLU A 208 27.63 0.77 38.60
N LYS A 209 28.67 -0.06 38.46
CA LYS A 209 29.36 -0.65 39.62
C LYS A 209 30.25 0.43 40.24
N PRO A 210 30.18 0.69 41.56
CA PRO A 210 31.11 1.59 42.22
C PRO A 210 32.49 0.92 42.27
N LYS A 211 33.53 1.76 42.13
CA LYS A 211 34.96 1.41 42.23
C LYS A 211 35.35 1.06 43.67
#